data_AF-A0A523CB68-F1
#
_entry.id   AF-A0A523CB68-F1
#
_cell.length_a   1.000
_cell.length_b   1.000
_cell.length_c   1.000
_cell.angle_alpha   90.00
_cell.angle_beta   90.00
_cell.angle_gamma   90.00
#
_symmetry.space_group_name_H-M   'P 1'
#
loop_
_entity.id
_entity.type
_entity.pdbx_description
1 polymer ?
#
loop_
_entity_poly.entity_id
_entity_poly.type
_entity_poly.pdbx_seq_one_letter_code
_entity_poly.pdbx_strand_id
1 'polypeptide(L)'
;MTHGAPNAREHYLRWMRASSPALLAPFALIGISQLLAATGAPAFAAPLGLRSMMLAAAVGAVLFGRTFGRRITLAPSGMPTENAIAFVRSTSWTLVGLAASPSVLGIVLVLFTHSPGDALLMLVLTLLGFVLLYPSAVQWDAWLRHLVAPAEEVGV
;
A
#
# COMPACT_ATOMS: atom_id res chain seq x y z
N MET A 1 20.87 -32.57 -6.36
CA MET A 1 21.10 -31.28 -5.68
C MET A 1 19.85 -30.44 -5.88
N THR A 2 18.94 -30.45 -4.92
CA THR A 2 17.69 -29.68 -5.00
C THR A 2 18.03 -28.20 -4.81
N HIS A 3 18.17 -27.46 -5.91
CA HIS A 3 18.35 -26.01 -5.86
C HIS A 3 17.24 -25.42 -4.99
N GLY A 4 17.66 -24.77 -3.90
CA GLY A 4 16.80 -24.30 -2.83
C GLY A 4 15.72 -23.39 -3.40
N ALA A 5 14.50 -23.92 -3.49
CA ALA A 5 13.33 -23.07 -3.63
C ALA A 5 13.40 -22.09 -2.44
N PRO A 6 13.47 -20.77 -2.68
CA PRO A 6 13.44 -19.82 -1.59
C PRO A 6 12.23 -20.14 -0.71
N ASN A 7 12.41 -20.17 0.61
CA ASN A 7 11.30 -20.31 1.56
C ASN A 7 10.41 -19.04 1.51
N ALA A 8 9.75 -18.81 0.37
CA ALA A 8 8.93 -17.64 0.07
C ALA A 8 7.88 -17.40 1.16
N ARG A 9 7.31 -18.49 1.68
CA ARG A 9 6.37 -18.49 2.81
C ARG A 9 6.96 -17.89 4.07
N GLU A 10 8.19 -18.24 4.42
CA GLU A 10 8.84 -17.76 5.65
C GLU A 10 9.16 -16.26 5.54
N HIS A 11 9.67 -15.83 4.39
CA HIS A 11 9.92 -14.41 4.11
C HIS A 11 8.64 -13.59 4.08
N TYR A 12 7.56 -14.14 3.52
CA TYR A 12 6.23 -13.52 3.51
C TYR A 12 5.68 -13.38 4.92
N LEU A 13 5.75 -14.43 5.77
CA LEU A 13 5.27 -14.36 7.14
C LEU A 13 6.07 -13.35 7.98
N ARG A 14 7.40 -13.28 7.79
CA ARG A 14 8.23 -12.25 8.44
C ARG A 14 7.82 -10.83 8.03
N TRP A 15 7.57 -10.61 6.74
CA TRP A 15 7.10 -9.32 6.23
C TRP A 15 5.66 -9.00 6.68
N MET A 16 4.76 -9.97 6.70
CA MET A 16 3.39 -9.82 7.19
C MET A 16 3.38 -9.38 8.67
N ARG A 17 4.19 -10.04 9.51
CA ARG A 17 4.35 -9.64 10.92
C ARG A 17 4.85 -8.20 11.04
N ALA A 18 5.85 -7.82 10.24
CA ALA A 18 6.39 -6.46 10.23
C ALA A 18 5.40 -5.41 9.69
N SER A 19 4.50 -5.79 8.78
CA SER A 19 3.49 -4.89 8.20
C SER A 19 2.18 -4.84 8.99
N SER A 20 1.97 -5.76 9.95
CA SER A 20 0.77 -5.78 10.80
C SER A 20 0.44 -4.46 11.50
N PRO A 21 1.41 -3.65 12.00
CA PRO A 21 1.09 -2.34 12.58
C PRO A 21 0.52 -1.36 11.55
N ALA A 22 0.94 -1.46 10.28
CA ALA A 22 0.43 -0.61 9.21
C ALA A 22 -1.05 -0.90 8.88
N LEU A 23 -1.55 -2.10 9.17
CA LEU A 23 -2.97 -2.44 9.04
C LEU A 23 -3.83 -1.78 10.14
N LEU A 24 -3.23 -1.51 11.31
CA LEU A 24 -3.89 -0.84 12.42
C LEU A 24 -3.83 0.69 12.29
N ALA A 25 -2.85 1.21 11.53
CA ALA A 25 -2.66 2.64 11.36
C ALA A 25 -3.93 3.39 10.90
N PRO A 26 -4.70 2.95 9.88
CA PRO A 26 -5.93 3.64 9.46
C PRO A 26 -6.95 3.84 10.59
N PHE A 27 -7.10 2.86 11.48
CA PHE A 27 -8.03 2.92 12.60
C PHE A 27 -7.54 3.88 13.68
N ALA A 28 -6.24 3.84 14.01
CA ALA A 28 -5.63 4.80 14.92
C ALA A 28 -5.76 6.24 14.38
N LEU A 29 -5.55 6.43 13.08
CA LEU A 29 -5.66 7.72 12.41
C LEU A 29 -7.08 8.26 12.41
N ILE A 30 -8.10 7.41 12.34
CA ILE A 30 -9.49 7.82 12.57
C ILE A 30 -9.73 8.21 14.02
N GLY A 31 -9.25 7.42 14.98
CA GLY A 31 -9.39 7.78 16.39
C GLY A 31 -8.84 9.19 16.68
N ILE A 32 -7.67 9.49 16.10
CA ILE A 32 -7.04 10.81 16.17
C ILE A 32 -7.89 11.87 15.44
N SER A 33 -8.43 11.58 14.26
CA SER A 33 -9.24 12.55 13.51
C SER A 33 -10.55 12.89 14.21
N GLN A 34 -11.19 11.93 14.88
CA GLN A 34 -12.36 12.16 15.72
C GLN A 34 -12.02 13.00 16.96
N LEU A 35 -10.87 12.75 17.59
CA LEU A 35 -10.40 13.57 18.72
C LEU A 35 -10.12 15.01 18.27
N LEU A 36 -9.44 15.20 17.14
CA LEU A 36 -9.13 16.52 16.58
C LEU A 36 -10.42 17.29 16.23
N ALA A 37 -11.38 16.63 15.61
CA ALA A 37 -12.69 17.22 15.32
C ALA A 37 -13.43 17.64 16.60
N ALA A 38 -13.35 16.83 17.67
CA ALA A 38 -13.96 17.14 18.96
C ALA A 38 -13.28 18.30 19.71
N THR A 39 -11.97 18.51 19.52
CA THR A 39 -11.23 19.60 20.16
C THR A 39 -11.48 20.99 19.57
N GLY A 40 -12.27 21.10 18.50
CA GLY A 40 -12.68 22.40 17.94
C GLY A 40 -11.53 23.25 17.41
N ALA A 41 -10.52 22.60 16.80
CA ALA A 41 -9.37 23.29 16.21
C ALA A 41 -9.82 24.44 15.27
N PRO A 42 -9.05 25.54 15.17
CA PRO A 42 -9.50 26.71 14.42
C PRO A 42 -9.75 26.34 12.96
N ALA A 43 -10.92 26.71 12.46
CA ALA A 43 -11.31 26.52 11.06
C ALA A 43 -10.43 27.40 10.17
N PHE A 44 -9.30 26.86 9.70
CA PHE A 44 -8.55 27.46 8.62
C PHE A 44 -9.44 27.47 7.37
N ALA A 45 -9.62 28.62 6.74
CA ALA A 45 -10.34 28.71 5.47
C ALA A 45 -9.60 27.85 4.44
N ALA A 46 -10.14 26.66 4.16
CA ALA A 46 -9.54 25.73 3.24
C ALA A 46 -9.51 26.35 1.83
N PRO A 47 -8.41 26.20 1.06
CA PRO A 47 -8.37 26.59 -0.33
C PRO A 47 -9.55 25.96 -1.11
N LEU A 48 -10.17 26.74 -1.99
CA LEU A 48 -11.21 26.24 -2.90
C LEU A 48 -10.70 25.01 -3.66
N GLY A 49 -11.45 23.91 -3.59
CA GLY A 49 -11.09 22.65 -4.26
C GLY A 49 -10.12 21.75 -3.49
N LEU A 50 -9.64 22.11 -2.29
CA LEU A 50 -8.76 21.23 -1.50
C LEU A 50 -9.37 19.83 -1.32
N ARG A 51 -10.66 19.76 -0.99
CA ARG A 51 -11.38 18.49 -0.81
C ARG A 51 -11.36 17.63 -2.06
N SER A 52 -11.67 18.18 -3.22
CA SER A 52 -11.68 17.43 -4.48
C SER A 52 -10.26 17.02 -4.89
N MET A 53 -9.25 17.86 -4.68
CA MET A 53 -7.85 17.51 -4.92
C MET A 53 -7.38 16.36 -4.03
N MET A 54 -7.70 16.40 -2.73
CA MET A 54 -7.35 15.32 -1.79
C MET A 54 -8.06 14.01 -2.13
N LEU A 55 -9.34 14.08 -2.49
CA LEU A 55 -10.09 12.90 -2.93
C LEU A 55 -9.53 12.33 -4.23
N ALA A 56 -9.22 13.19 -5.21
CA ALA A 56 -8.60 12.76 -6.46
C ALA A 56 -7.21 12.14 -6.22
N ALA A 57 -6.41 12.71 -5.32
CA ALA A 57 -5.11 12.15 -4.93
C ALA A 57 -5.26 10.79 -4.23
N ALA A 58 -6.24 10.64 -3.33
CA ALA A 58 -6.52 9.39 -2.65
C ALA A 58 -6.93 8.28 -3.63
N VAL A 59 -7.86 8.57 -4.54
CA VAL A 59 -8.28 7.64 -5.60
C VAL A 59 -7.10 7.33 -6.54
N GLY A 60 -6.34 8.36 -6.92
CA GLY A 60 -5.15 8.26 -7.75
C GLY A 60 -4.10 7.34 -7.15
N ALA A 61 -3.84 7.43 -5.84
CA ALA A 61 -2.90 6.56 -5.14
C ALA A 61 -3.29 5.08 -5.23
N VAL A 62 -4.58 4.76 -5.07
CA VAL A 62 -5.07 3.38 -5.18
C VAL A 62 -4.98 2.85 -6.61
N LEU A 63 -5.39 3.66 -7.59
CA LEU A 63 -5.32 3.29 -9.02
C LEU A 63 -3.87 3.14 -9.51
N PHE A 64 -3.01 4.06 -9.09
CA PHE A 64 -1.58 4.02 -9.37
C PHE A 64 -0.93 2.78 -8.73
N GLY A 65 -1.22 2.50 -7.46
CA GLY A 65 -0.72 1.31 -6.77
C GLY A 65 -1.13 0.01 -7.48
N ARG A 66 -2.37 -0.07 -7.97
CA ARG A 66 -2.85 -1.25 -8.71
C ARG A 66 -2.08 -1.44 -10.02
N THR A 67 -1.76 -0.34 -10.69
CA THR A 67 -0.96 -0.36 -11.92
C THR A 67 0.50 -0.69 -11.63
N PHE A 68 1.05 -0.17 -10.52
CA PHE A 68 2.40 -0.43 -10.07
C PHE A 68 2.63 -1.90 -9.72
N GLY A 69 1.72 -2.53 -8.98
CA GLY A 69 1.80 -3.95 -8.64
C GLY A 69 1.83 -4.89 -9.85
N ARG A 70 1.21 -4.48 -10.97
CA ARG A 70 1.27 -5.22 -12.23
C ARG A 70 2.62 -5.10 -12.94
N ARG A 71 3.41 -4.05 -12.68
CA ARG A 71 4.72 -3.87 -13.33
C ARG A 71 5.79 -4.81 -12.78
N ILE A 72 5.59 -5.41 -11.62
CA ILE A 72 6.53 -6.39 -11.03
C ILE A 72 6.69 -7.60 -11.95
N THR A 73 5.63 -8.04 -12.62
CA THR A 73 5.67 -9.14 -13.57
C THR A 73 6.32 -8.75 -14.91
N LEU A 74 6.68 -7.48 -15.09
CA LEU A 74 7.42 -6.98 -16.25
C LEU A 74 8.91 -6.76 -15.93
N ALA A 75 9.32 -6.96 -14.66
CA ALA A 75 10.71 -6.84 -14.27
C ALA A 75 11.56 -7.94 -14.94
N PRO A 76 12.84 -7.65 -15.28
CA PRO A 76 13.74 -8.65 -15.86
C PRO A 76 13.89 -9.87 -14.95
N SER A 77 13.86 -11.06 -15.55
CA SER A 77 14.13 -12.34 -14.89
C SER A 77 15.64 -12.58 -14.76
N GLY A 78 16.05 -13.65 -14.05
CA GLY A 78 17.45 -14.00 -13.80
C GLY A 78 18.10 -13.26 -12.63
N MET A 79 17.31 -12.67 -11.74
CA MET A 79 17.81 -11.98 -10.55
C MET A 79 18.27 -13.01 -9.49
N PRO A 80 19.41 -12.79 -8.81
CA PRO A 80 19.79 -13.60 -7.66
C PRO A 80 18.69 -13.63 -6.60
N THR A 81 18.48 -14.78 -5.97
CA THR A 81 17.36 -15.01 -5.05
C THR A 81 17.27 -13.98 -3.92
N GLU A 82 18.41 -13.58 -3.34
CA GLU A 82 18.46 -12.58 -2.27
C GLU A 82 17.98 -11.19 -2.75
N ASN A 83 18.40 -10.79 -3.95
CA ASN A 83 18.00 -9.53 -4.57
C ASN A 83 16.51 -9.55 -4.94
N ALA A 84 16.00 -10.69 -5.43
CA ALA A 84 14.58 -10.87 -5.75
C ALA A 84 13.70 -10.72 -4.50
N ILE A 85 14.11 -11.31 -3.37
CA ILE A 85 13.42 -11.17 -2.09
C ILE A 85 13.42 -9.71 -1.60
N ALA A 86 14.57 -9.02 -1.69
CA ALA A 86 14.66 -7.62 -1.31
C ALA A 86 13.76 -6.73 -2.18
N PHE A 87 13.72 -6.98 -3.49
CA PHE A 87 12.88 -6.27 -4.46
C PHE A 87 11.38 -6.49 -4.22
N VAL A 88 10.96 -7.74 -3.99
CA VAL A 88 9.55 -8.06 -3.66
C VAL A 88 9.15 -7.40 -2.33
N ARG A 89 10.04 -7.42 -1.34
CA ARG A 89 9.80 -6.78 -0.04
C ARG A 89 9.64 -5.26 -0.17
N SER A 90 10.56 -4.58 -0.86
CA SER A 90 10.51 -3.13 -1.04
C SER A 90 9.24 -2.73 -1.78
N THR A 91 8.91 -3.46 -2.83
CA THR A 91 7.69 -3.23 -3.62
C THR A 91 6.43 -3.42 -2.79
N SER A 92 6.39 -4.46 -1.95
CA SER A 92 5.25 -4.70 -1.06
C SER A 92 5.06 -3.57 -0.04
N TRP A 93 6.15 -2.98 0.45
CA TRP A 93 6.08 -1.78 1.30
C TRP A 93 5.56 -0.55 0.52
N THR A 94 5.97 -0.37 -0.73
CA THR A 94 5.42 0.70 -1.58
C THR A 94 3.91 0.54 -1.78
N LEU A 95 3.43 -0.69 -2.03
CA LEU A 95 2.00 -0.96 -2.18
C LEU A 95 1.22 -0.69 -0.88
N VAL A 96 1.76 -1.08 0.27
CA VAL A 96 1.18 -0.77 1.58
C VAL A 96 1.15 0.74 1.83
N GLY A 97 2.21 1.47 1.48
CA GLY A 97 2.24 2.93 1.59
C GLY A 97 1.20 3.61 0.70
N LEU A 98 1.05 3.15 -0.54
CA LEU A 98 0.01 3.63 -1.45
C LEU A 98 -1.40 3.30 -0.96
N ALA A 99 -1.59 2.12 -0.36
CA ALA A 99 -2.86 1.73 0.26
C ALA A 99 -3.21 2.61 1.47
N ALA A 100 -2.24 2.99 2.29
CA ALA A 100 -2.42 3.83 3.48
C ALA A 100 -2.55 5.33 3.16
N SER A 101 -2.15 5.76 1.96
CA SER A 101 -2.16 7.17 1.55
C SER A 101 -3.51 7.88 1.73
N PRO A 102 -4.67 7.28 1.41
CA PRO A 102 -5.97 7.92 1.64
C PRO A 102 -6.20 8.30 3.11
N SER A 103 -5.79 7.46 4.07
CA SER A 103 -5.93 7.78 5.51
C SER A 103 -5.09 8.98 5.92
N VAL A 104 -3.86 9.06 5.42
CA VAL A 104 -2.97 10.21 5.69
C VAL A 104 -3.58 11.49 5.11
N LEU A 105 -4.06 11.45 3.87
CA LEU A 105 -4.76 12.59 3.25
C LEU A 105 -6.07 12.93 3.97
N GLY A 106 -6.77 11.93 4.51
CA GLY A 106 -7.99 12.13 5.30
C GLY A 106 -7.75 12.90 6.60
N ILE A 107 -6.65 12.66 7.31
CA ILE A 107 -6.30 13.45 8.50
C ILE A 107 -6.09 14.91 8.13
N VAL A 108 -5.29 15.15 7.08
CA VAL A 108 -5.04 16.51 6.58
C VAL A 108 -6.37 17.16 6.22
N LEU A 109 -7.24 16.45 5.52
CA LEU A 109 -8.55 16.96 5.13
C LEU A 109 -9.44 17.28 6.34
N VAL A 110 -9.44 16.46 7.40
CA VAL A 110 -10.21 16.69 8.62
C VAL A 110 -9.75 17.95 9.36
N LEU A 111 -8.44 18.22 9.39
CA LEU A 111 -7.90 19.45 9.99
C LEU A 111 -8.47 20.73 9.33
N PHE A 112 -8.79 20.67 8.04
CA PHE A 112 -9.35 21.81 7.31
C PHE A 112 -10.88 21.81 7.28
N THR A 113 -11.51 20.65 7.16
CA THR A 113 -12.96 20.53 6.89
C THR A 113 -13.79 20.26 8.14
N HIS A 114 -13.20 19.75 9.23
CA HIS A 114 -13.90 19.29 10.43
C HIS A 114 -15.05 18.31 10.15
N SER A 115 -15.00 17.62 9.00
CA SER A 115 -16.07 16.76 8.52
C SER A 115 -15.78 15.30 8.89
N PRO A 116 -16.59 14.66 9.76
CA PRO A 116 -16.42 13.24 10.07
C PRO A 116 -16.72 12.36 8.85
N GLY A 117 -17.56 12.83 7.92
CA GLY A 117 -17.84 12.14 6.67
C GLY A 117 -16.62 12.01 5.76
N ASP A 118 -15.74 13.01 5.76
CA ASP A 118 -14.50 12.98 4.97
C ASP A 118 -13.47 12.00 5.57
N ALA A 119 -13.40 11.94 6.90
CA ALA A 119 -12.59 10.94 7.60
C ALA A 119 -13.03 9.51 7.27
N LEU A 120 -14.33 9.25 7.32
CA LEU A 120 -14.90 7.94 7.03
C LEU A 120 -14.74 7.56 5.56
N LEU A 121 -14.98 8.50 4.64
CA LEU A 121 -14.78 8.27 3.21
C LEU A 121 -13.32 7.87 2.90
N MET A 122 -12.36 8.57 3.51
CA MET A 122 -10.93 8.28 3.35
C MET A 122 -10.52 6.96 4.00
N LEU A 123 -11.14 6.56 5.12
CA LEU A 123 -11.00 5.21 5.64
C LEU A 123 -11.51 4.17 4.64
N VAL A 124 -12.71 4.33 4.11
CA VAL A 124 -13.28 3.38 3.13
C VAL A 124 -12.34 3.23 1.93
N LEU A 125 -11.80 4.34 1.41
CA LEU A 125 -10.80 4.30 0.35
C LEU A 125 -9.50 3.62 0.77
N THR A 126 -9.06 3.79 2.01
CA THR A 126 -7.87 3.12 2.57
C THR A 126 -8.08 1.60 2.66
N LEU A 127 -9.22 1.17 3.21
CA LEU A 127 -9.58 -0.24 3.31
C LEU A 127 -9.68 -0.88 1.93
N LEU A 128 -10.31 -0.18 0.97
CA LEU A 128 -10.34 -0.60 -0.42
C LEU A 128 -8.92 -0.70 -1.01
N GLY A 129 -8.05 0.27 -0.73
CA GLY A 129 -6.64 0.24 -1.08
C GLY A 129 -5.93 -1.00 -0.52
N PHE A 130 -6.13 -1.33 0.75
CA PHE A 130 -5.56 -2.54 1.35
C PHE A 130 -6.09 -3.81 0.69
N VAL A 131 -7.40 -3.93 0.46
CA VAL A 131 -7.99 -5.09 -0.23
C VAL A 131 -7.41 -5.27 -1.63
N LEU A 132 -7.15 -4.18 -2.35
CA LEU A 132 -6.68 -4.23 -3.74
C LEU A 132 -5.16 -4.35 -3.89
N LEU A 133 -4.39 -3.81 -2.93
CA LEU A 133 -2.94 -3.65 -3.06
C LEU A 133 -2.14 -4.53 -2.10
N TYR A 134 -2.75 -5.05 -1.03
CA TYR A 134 -2.04 -5.89 -0.08
C TYR A 134 -1.68 -7.23 -0.75
N PRO A 135 -0.39 -7.57 -0.86
CA PRO A 135 0.02 -8.75 -1.60
C PRO A 135 -0.32 -10.04 -0.85
N SER A 136 -0.90 -11.00 -1.59
CA SER A 136 -1.16 -12.35 -1.07
C SER A 136 0.10 -13.23 -1.10
N ALA A 137 0.12 -14.29 -0.29
CA ALA A 137 1.22 -15.26 -0.29
C ALA A 137 1.46 -15.89 -1.68
N VAL A 138 0.37 -16.19 -2.39
CA VAL A 138 0.41 -16.77 -3.75
C VAL A 138 1.04 -15.77 -4.73
N GLN A 139 0.71 -14.49 -4.59
CA GLN A 139 1.25 -13.44 -5.44
C GLN A 139 2.75 -13.18 -5.17
N TRP A 140 3.18 -13.21 -3.92
CA TRP A 140 4.60 -13.15 -3.55
C TRP A 140 5.41 -14.28 -4.17
N ASP A 141 4.88 -15.49 -4.09
CA ASP A 141 5.53 -16.67 -4.63
C ASP A 141 5.62 -16.61 -6.17
N ALA A 142 4.55 -16.18 -6.84
CA ALA A 142 4.55 -15.95 -8.29
C ALA A 142 5.59 -14.89 -8.71
N TRP A 143 5.70 -13.79 -7.97
CA TRP A 143 6.71 -12.75 -8.25
C TRP A 143 8.14 -13.27 -8.06
N LEU A 144 8.40 -14.02 -6.99
CA LEU A 144 9.73 -14.59 -6.77
C LEU A 144 10.11 -15.61 -7.85
N ARG A 145 9.17 -16.47 -8.25
CA ARG A 145 9.40 -17.42 -9.35
C ARG A 145 9.72 -16.70 -10.66
N HIS A 146 8.96 -15.66 -11.01
CA HIS A 146 9.22 -14.84 -12.22
C HIS A 146 10.61 -14.19 -12.20
N LEU A 147 10.99 -13.59 -11.07
CA LEU A 147 12.25 -12.85 -10.96
C LEU A 147 13.49 -13.76 -10.95
N VAL A 148 13.37 -14.96 -10.38
CA VAL A 148 14.50 -15.91 -10.25
C VAL A 148 14.62 -16.83 -11.46
N ALA A 149 13.56 -16.99 -12.27
CA ALA A 149 13.59 -17.82 -13.48
C ALA A 149 14.78 -17.42 -14.39
N PRO A 150 15.52 -18.39 -14.95
CA PRO A 150 16.64 -18.10 -15.84
C PRO A 150 16.14 -17.35 -17.08
N ALA A 151 16.89 -16.34 -17.51
CA ALA A 151 16.50 -15.44 -18.60
C ALA A 151 16.28 -16.15 -19.96
N GLU A 152 16.79 -17.38 -20.11
CA GLU A 152 16.68 -18.19 -21.34
C GLU A 152 15.29 -18.82 -21.56
N GLU A 153 14.44 -18.93 -20.54
CA GLU A 153 13.12 -19.58 -20.67
C GLU A 153 12.00 -18.65 -21.21
N VAL A 154 12.28 -17.37 -21.46
CA VAL A 154 11.27 -16.38 -21.91
C VAL A 154 11.30 -16.14 -23.43
N GLY A 155 12.12 -16.90 -24.16
CA GLY A 155 12.31 -16.74 -25.60
C GLY A 155 12.02 -18.01 -26.41
N VAL A 156 10.76 -18.47 -26.45
CA VAL A 156 10.18 -19.25 -27.57
C VAL A 156 8.72 -18.86 -27.76
#